data_AF-A0ABD3PGR9-F1
#
_entry.id   AF-A0ABD3PGR9-F1
#
_cell.length_a   1.000
_cell.length_b   1.000
_cell.length_c   1.000
_cell.angle_alpha   90.00
_cell.angle_beta   90.00
_cell.angle_gamma   90.00
#
_symmetry.space_group_name_H-M   'P 1'
#
loop_
_entity.id
_entity.type
_entity.pdbx_description
1 polymer ?
#
loop_
_entity_poly.entity_id
_entity_poly.type
_entity_poly.pdbx_seq_one_letter_code
_entity_poly.pdbx_strand_id
1 'polypeptide(L)'
;MAAGPLTILLLSITLFSAHAADQPSLDEQLFNAIADQDISAVEKALQAGADINAREERGLQTPLMKSVLMGYDGLVQLFLEKGADV
;
A
#
# COMPACT_ATOMS: atom_id res chain seq x y z
N MET A 1 21.61 -30.98 37.77
CA MET A 1 22.08 -30.15 36.63
C MET A 1 20.94 -30.06 35.64
N ALA A 2 20.33 -28.88 35.53
CA ALA A 2 19.11 -28.64 34.77
C ALA A 2 19.37 -28.78 33.27
N ALA A 3 18.55 -29.58 32.59
CA ALA A 3 18.46 -29.63 31.14
C ALA A 3 17.74 -28.35 30.67
N GLY A 4 18.51 -27.35 30.24
CA GLY A 4 17.98 -26.12 29.63
C GLY A 4 17.44 -26.40 28.20
N PRO A 5 16.40 -25.67 27.76
CA PRO A 5 15.66 -25.99 26.54
C PRO A 5 16.39 -25.48 25.28
N LEU A 6 17.25 -26.32 24.70
CA LEU A 6 17.87 -26.05 23.39
C LEU A 6 16.88 -26.15 22.21
N THR A 7 15.64 -26.59 22.46
CA THR A 7 14.59 -26.74 21.44
C THR A 7 13.89 -25.43 21.05
N ILE A 8 14.14 -24.32 21.76
CA ILE A 8 13.46 -23.04 21.50
C ILE A 8 14.14 -22.23 20.38
N LEU A 9 15.40 -22.51 20.04
CA LEU A 9 16.16 -21.67 19.10
C LEU A 9 16.01 -22.06 17.60
N LEU A 10 15.24 -23.09 17.27
CA LEU A 10 15.07 -23.57 15.87
C LEU A 10 13.66 -23.33 15.29
N LEU A 11 12.76 -22.67 16.02
CA LEU A 11 11.38 -22.43 15.60
C LEU A 11 11.02 -20.95 15.39
N SER A 12 12.00 -20.05 15.30
CA SER A 12 11.75 -18.65 14.92
C SER A 12 11.70 -18.43 13.41
N ILE A 13 12.14 -19.41 12.60
CA ILE A 13 12.27 -19.24 11.13
C ILE A 13 11.10 -19.89 10.36
N THR A 14 10.18 -20.58 11.03
CA THR A 14 8.96 -21.12 10.39
C THR A 14 7.69 -20.31 10.67
N LEU A 15 7.77 -19.24 11.48
CA LEU A 15 6.61 -18.40 11.82
C LEU A 15 6.57 -17.07 11.03
N PHE A 16 6.88 -17.12 9.73
CA PHE A 16 6.39 -16.12 8.78
C PHE A 16 5.90 -16.79 7.48
N SER A 17 5.34 -17.99 7.61
CA SER A 17 4.62 -18.65 6.52
C SER A 17 3.16 -18.84 6.92
N ALA A 18 2.53 -17.72 7.24
CA ALA A 18 1.08 -17.62 7.37
C ALA A 18 0.65 -16.20 6.97
N HIS A 19 1.01 -15.78 5.76
CA HIS A 19 0.27 -14.72 5.07
C HIS A 19 0.07 -15.11 3.61
N ALA A 20 -0.66 -16.21 3.43
CA ALA A 20 -1.39 -16.49 2.20
C ALA A 20 -2.83 -15.95 2.33
N ALA A 21 -2.98 -14.77 2.94
CA ALA A 21 -4.08 -13.87 2.62
C ALA A 21 -3.49 -12.94 1.57
N ASP A 22 -4.20 -12.70 0.46
CA ASP A 22 -3.77 -11.81 -0.62
C ASP A 22 -3.20 -10.52 -0.04
N GLN A 23 -1.89 -10.31 -0.19
CA GLN A 23 -1.34 -8.98 0.03
C GLN A 23 -1.97 -8.07 -1.03
N PRO A 24 -2.51 -6.90 -0.63
CA PRO A 24 -3.10 -5.98 -1.59
C PRO A 24 -2.07 -5.65 -2.67
N SER A 25 -2.53 -5.58 -3.93
CA SER A 25 -1.67 -5.16 -5.04
C SER A 25 -1.08 -3.77 -4.76
N LEU A 26 -0.02 -3.38 -5.48
CA LEU A 26 0.54 -2.02 -5.30
C LEU A 26 -0.50 -0.93 -5.59
N ASP A 27 -1.39 -1.17 -6.55
CA ASP A 27 -2.49 -0.26 -6.87
C ASP A 27 -3.52 -0.22 -5.74
N GLU A 28 -3.86 -1.36 -5.14
CA GLU A 28 -4.74 -1.38 -3.96
C GLU A 28 -4.08 -0.71 -2.74
N GLN A 29 -2.77 -0.90 -2.53
CA GLN A 29 -2.00 -0.19 -1.50
C GLN A 29 -2.03 1.33 -1.74
N LEU A 30 -1.90 1.77 -2.99
CA LEU A 30 -2.02 3.17 -3.37
C LEU A 30 -3.41 3.71 -3.02
N PHE A 31 -4.50 2.99 -3.36
CA PHE A 31 -5.86 3.42 -3.02
C PHE A 31 -6.14 3.43 -1.51
N ASN A 32 -5.62 2.46 -0.76
CA ASN A 32 -5.73 2.45 0.69
C ASN A 32 -5.00 3.66 1.31
N ALA A 33 -3.80 3.98 0.84
CA ALA A 33 -3.05 5.16 1.29
C ALA A 33 -3.77 6.48 0.95
N ILE A 34 -4.45 6.56 -0.20
CA ILE A 34 -5.29 7.72 -0.57
C ILE A 34 -6.47 7.85 0.40
N ALA A 35 -7.14 6.75 0.73
CA ALA A 35 -8.28 6.75 1.65
C ALA A 35 -7.86 7.25 3.04
N ASP A 36 -6.65 6.89 3.49
CA ASP A 36 -6.06 7.30 4.76
C ASP A 36 -5.40 8.70 4.72
N GLN A 37 -5.33 9.34 3.54
CA GLN A 37 -4.58 10.59 3.28
C GLN A 37 -3.09 10.51 3.69
N ASP A 38 -2.50 9.32 3.69
CA ASP A 38 -1.08 9.13 3.99
C ASP A 38 -0.22 9.38 2.74
N ILE A 39 0.21 10.63 2.58
CA ILE A 39 1.10 11.06 1.50
C ILE A 39 2.38 10.21 1.44
N SER A 40 2.95 9.85 2.59
CA SER A 40 4.20 9.06 2.62
C SER A 40 3.97 7.65 2.11
N ALA A 41 2.82 7.04 2.43
CA ALA A 41 2.44 5.73 1.90
C ALA A 41 2.11 5.80 0.41
N VAL A 42 1.43 6.85 -0.06
CA VAL A 42 1.19 7.10 -1.49
C VAL A 42 2.51 7.16 -2.26
N GLU A 43 3.47 7.94 -1.78
CA GLU A 43 4.78 8.04 -2.44
C GLU A 43 5.53 6.71 -2.46
N LYS A 44 5.47 5.94 -1.38
CA LYS A 44 6.09 4.60 -1.32
C LYS A 44 5.46 3.64 -2.32
N ALA A 45 4.13 3.64 -2.44
CA ALA A 45 3.43 2.78 -3.41
C ALA A 45 3.82 3.14 -4.86
N LEU A 46 3.87 4.44 -5.18
CA LEU A 46 4.31 4.91 -6.50
C LEU A 46 5.78 4.57 -6.77
N GLN A 47 6.67 4.72 -5.79
CA GLN A 47 8.07 4.32 -5.91
C GLN A 47 8.24 2.81 -6.10
N ALA A 48 7.34 2.01 -5.50
CA ALA A 48 7.30 0.56 -5.67
C ALA A 48 6.73 0.13 -7.04
N GLY A 49 6.14 1.05 -7.82
CA GLY A 49 5.63 0.80 -9.16
C GLY A 49 4.12 0.67 -9.27
N ALA A 50 3.35 1.13 -8.27
CA ALA A 50 1.90 1.31 -8.45
C ALA A 50 1.62 2.22 -9.66
N ASP A 51 0.61 1.89 -10.45
CA ASP A 51 0.22 2.71 -11.59
C ASP A 51 -0.47 3.99 -11.10
N ILE A 52 0.10 5.14 -11.46
CA ILE A 52 -0.45 6.46 -11.10
C ILE A 52 -1.85 6.69 -11.71
N ASN A 53 -2.17 5.96 -12.77
CA ASN A 53 -3.46 5.98 -13.46
C ASN A 53 -4.26 4.69 -13.24
N ALA A 54 -3.89 3.86 -12.25
CA ALA A 54 -4.58 2.62 -11.90
C ALA A 54 -6.09 2.86 -11.74
N ARG A 55 -6.93 1.91 -12.12
CA ARG A 55 -8.37 2.00 -11.89
C ARG A 55 -8.75 1.25 -10.63
N GLU A 56 -9.37 1.94 -9.68
CA GLU A 56 -9.91 1.33 -8.47
C GLU A 56 -10.94 0.26 -8.85
N GLU A 57 -10.73 -0.99 -8.43
CA GLU A 57 -11.62 -2.10 -8.78
C GLU A 57 -13.07 -1.86 -8.38
N ARG A 58 -13.28 -1.20 -7.24
CA ARG A 58 -14.61 -0.98 -6.65
C ARG A 58 -15.29 0.31 -7.13
N GLY A 59 -14.51 1.37 -7.39
CA GLY A 59 -15.03 2.72 -7.63
C GLY A 59 -14.85 3.21 -9.06
N LEU A 60 -14.11 2.49 -9.91
CA LEU A 60 -13.81 2.87 -11.30
C LEU A 60 -13.12 4.24 -11.44
N GLN A 61 -12.46 4.72 -10.37
CA GLN A 61 -11.74 5.99 -10.30
C GLN A 61 -10.24 5.77 -10.44
N THR A 62 -9.55 6.75 -11.03
CA THR A 62 -8.09 6.85 -10.89
C THR A 62 -7.72 7.45 -9.52
N PRO A 63 -6.45 7.33 -9.07
CA PRO A 63 -5.96 8.03 -7.89
C PRO A 63 -6.34 9.51 -7.86
N LEU A 64 -6.10 10.24 -8.96
CA LEU A 64 -6.44 11.65 -9.08
C LEU A 64 -7.95 11.91 -8.95
N MET A 65 -8.79 11.13 -9.65
CA MET A 65 -10.25 11.26 -9.55
C MET A 65 -10.76 11.08 -8.12
N LYS A 66 -10.23 10.08 -7.39
CA LYS A 66 -10.57 9.84 -6.00
C LYS A 66 -10.18 11.03 -5.12
N SER A 67 -8.97 11.55 -5.27
CA SER A 67 -8.49 12.70 -4.50
C SER A 67 -9.30 13.97 -4.77
N VAL A 68 -9.69 14.23 -6.01
CA VAL A 68 -10.57 15.37 -6.36
C VAL A 68 -11.95 15.19 -5.74
N LEU A 69 -12.56 14.00 -5.86
CA LEU A 69 -13.88 13.73 -5.29
C LEU A 69 -13.91 13.93 -3.77
N MET A 70 -12.83 13.56 -3.08
CA MET A 70 -12.72 13.67 -1.63
C MET A 70 -12.22 15.05 -1.14
N GLY A 71 -11.78 15.93 -2.05
CA GLY A 71 -11.22 17.25 -1.69
C GLY A 71 -9.85 17.17 -1.03
N TYR A 72 -9.04 16.16 -1.39
CA TYR A 72 -7.70 15.94 -0.83
C TYR A 72 -6.66 16.76 -1.60
N ASP A 73 -6.66 18.08 -1.44
CA ASP A 73 -5.85 19.03 -2.22
C ASP A 73 -4.36 18.66 -2.29
N GLY A 74 -3.78 18.20 -1.18
CA GLY A 74 -2.37 17.77 -1.13
C GLY A 74 -2.08 16.57 -2.03
N LEU A 75 -3.01 15.61 -2.10
CA LEU A 75 -2.89 14.46 -3.00
C LEU A 75 -3.19 14.84 -4.45
N VAL A 76 -4.13 15.75 -4.69
CA VAL A 76 -4.39 16.31 -6.03
C VAL A 76 -3.12 16.94 -6.57
N GLN A 77 -2.46 17.81 -5.80
CA GLN A 77 -1.20 18.43 -6.20
C GLN A 77 -0.11 17.38 -6.45
N LEU A 78 0.06 16.42 -5.54
CA LEU A 78 1.06 15.36 -5.67
C LEU A 78 0.90 14.55 -6.96
N PHE A 79 -0.33 14.12 -7.28
CA PHE A 79 -0.58 13.32 -8.48
C PHE A 79 -0.40 14.12 -9.77
N LEU A 80 -0.81 15.40 -9.80
CA LEU A 80 -0.56 16.29 -10.94
C LEU A 80 0.93 16.53 -11.15
N GLU A 81 1.70 16.77 -10.08
CA GLU A 81 3.16 16.95 -10.15
C GLU A 81 3.89 15.71 -10.66
N LYS A 82 3.37 14.51 -10.35
CA LYS A 82 3.92 13.24 -10.84
C LYS A 82 3.37 12.83 -12.21
N GLY A 83 2.54 13.65 -12.85
CA GLY A 83 2.08 13.44 -14.23
C GLY A 83 0.91 12.46 -14.38
N ALA A 84 0.02 12.39 -13.39
CA ALA A 84 -1.25 11.68 -13.54
C ALA A 84 -2.10 12.27 -14.67
N ASP A 85 -2.88 11.43 -15.35
CA ASP A 85 -3.74 11.83 -16.44
C ASP A 85 -4.93 12.67 -15.91
N VAL A 86 -5.25 13.76 -16.61
CA VAL A 86 -6.33 14.71 -16.29
C VAL A 86 -7.63 14.46 -17.05
#